data_AF-A0A1M6BNZ9-F1
#
_entry.id   AF-A0A1M6BNZ9-F1
#
_cell.length_a   1.000
_cell.length_b   1.000
_cell.length_c   1.000
_cell.angle_alpha   90.00
_cell.angle_beta   90.00
_cell.angle_gamma   90.00
#
_symmetry.space_group_name_H-M   'P 1'
#
loop_
_entity.id
_entity.type
_entity.pdbx_description
1 polymer ?
#
loop_
_entity_poly.entity_id
_entity_poly.type
_entity_poly.pdbx_seq_one_letter_code
_entity_poly.pdbx_strand_id
1 'polypeptide(L)'
;MMRNTMFIFMTLPLIAWSEAQERQDPEPNQEEAADALADQIRVSKLRHKLLDATKRKEIPYLKDFIALYPDSVVRYLSFAKADFPSLSVNTTLHDRYQLNMRIPVRYSEDNKKITGYGEPLCYLSEISSVTPRDDGAGGTELGGTSGGDLYKHFGLQDWKKLVEAKGDFTSLGLKLEVNKPVPNFNLVKKYLKSLERKIPKQADPEQPATPPESKSNQ
;
A
#
# COMPACT_ATOMS: atom_id res chain seq x y z
N MET A 1 -49.10 54.93 -24.66
CA MET A 1 -49.63 53.87 -23.77
C MET A 1 -48.45 53.06 -23.27
N MET A 2 -47.83 53.55 -22.19
CA MET A 2 -47.92 53.04 -20.82
C MET A 2 -47.06 51.79 -20.59
N ARG A 3 -45.86 52.08 -20.07
CA ARG A 3 -44.92 51.18 -19.40
C ARG A 3 -45.59 50.55 -18.19
N ASN A 4 -45.42 49.25 -17.97
CA ASN A 4 -45.69 48.64 -16.68
C ASN A 4 -44.47 47.84 -16.21
N THR A 5 -43.77 48.41 -15.24
CA THR A 5 -42.60 47.85 -14.58
C THR A 5 -43.09 46.98 -13.42
N MET A 6 -42.92 45.67 -13.51
CA MET A 6 -43.25 44.75 -12.42
C MET A 6 -41.99 44.50 -11.60
N PHE A 7 -41.92 45.11 -10.42
CA PHE A 7 -40.90 44.82 -9.40
C PHE A 7 -41.27 43.52 -8.68
N ILE A 8 -40.45 42.49 -8.84
CA ILE A 8 -40.51 41.26 -8.03
C ILE A 8 -39.55 41.47 -6.85
N PHE A 9 -40.10 41.62 -5.65
CA PHE A 9 -39.34 41.54 -4.40
C PHE A 9 -38.99 40.07 -4.15
N MET A 10 -37.72 39.70 -4.38
CA MET A 10 -37.17 38.47 -3.80
C MET A 10 -36.72 38.77 -2.37
N THR A 11 -37.48 38.27 -1.40
CA THR A 11 -37.02 38.15 0.00
C THR A 11 -36.03 36.98 0.08
N LEU A 12 -34.75 37.31 0.23
CA LEU A 12 -33.70 36.35 0.56
C LEU A 12 -33.92 35.83 2.00
N PRO A 13 -33.89 34.51 2.25
CA PRO A 13 -33.74 34.00 3.61
C PRO A 13 -32.32 34.33 4.11
N LEU A 14 -32.25 34.99 5.26
CA LEU A 14 -31.02 35.10 6.07
C LEU A 14 -30.59 33.68 6.46
N ILE A 15 -29.60 33.15 5.73
CA ILE A 15 -28.87 31.96 6.16
C ILE A 15 -28.01 32.39 7.35
N ALA A 16 -28.40 31.97 8.55
CA ALA A 16 -27.57 32.06 9.73
C ALA A 16 -26.31 31.23 9.50
N TRP A 17 -25.21 31.90 9.18
CA TRP A 17 -23.87 31.33 9.23
C TRP A 17 -23.58 30.94 10.69
N SER A 18 -23.73 29.66 11.01
CA SER A 18 -23.15 29.08 12.21
C SER A 18 -21.64 29.07 12.00
N GLU A 19 -20.92 29.95 12.70
CA GLU A 19 -19.47 29.89 12.87
C GLU A 19 -19.12 28.53 13.49
N ALA A 20 -18.84 27.54 12.64
CA ALA A 20 -18.14 26.34 13.05
C ALA A 20 -16.70 26.76 13.36
N GLN A 21 -16.43 27.14 14.61
CA GLN A 21 -15.07 27.23 15.12
C GLN A 21 -14.40 25.87 14.88
N GLU A 22 -13.46 25.83 13.93
CA GLU A 22 -12.47 24.77 13.83
C GLU A 22 -11.78 24.68 15.20
N ARG A 23 -12.14 23.66 15.98
CA ARG A 23 -11.36 23.29 17.16
C ARG A 23 -10.02 22.80 16.62
N GLN A 24 -9.00 23.65 16.70
CA GLN A 24 -7.63 23.21 16.60
C GLN A 24 -7.36 22.37 17.85
N ASP A 25 -7.34 21.06 17.68
CA ASP A 25 -6.83 20.18 18.73
C ASP A 25 -5.39 20.61 19.06
N PRO A 26 -5.04 20.77 20.36
CA PRO A 26 -3.70 21.18 20.74
C PRO A 26 -2.68 20.20 20.16
N GLU A 27 -1.60 20.71 19.57
CA GLU A 27 -0.51 19.85 19.12
C GLU A 27 0.05 19.06 20.31
N PRO A 28 0.20 17.73 20.18
CA PRO A 28 0.76 16.92 21.25
C PRO A 28 2.17 17.40 21.58
N ASN A 29 2.51 17.37 22.87
CA ASN A 29 3.87 17.72 23.27
C ASN A 29 4.87 16.64 22.77
N GLN A 30 6.17 16.95 22.80
CA GLN A 30 7.19 16.04 22.26
C GLN A 30 7.22 14.66 22.93
N GLU A 31 6.89 14.59 24.22
CA GLU A 31 6.84 13.34 24.99
C GLU A 31 5.65 12.48 24.57
N GLU A 32 4.45 13.07 24.47
CA GLU A 32 3.24 12.42 23.98
C GLU A 32 3.41 11.90 22.54
N ALA A 33 4.08 12.67 21.68
CA ALA A 33 4.39 12.27 20.32
C ALA A 33 5.37 11.08 20.27
N ALA A 34 6.37 11.05 21.16
CA ALA A 34 7.32 9.96 21.26
C ALA A 34 6.66 8.66 21.75
N ASP A 35 5.80 8.74 22.76
CA ASP A 35 5.05 7.60 23.30
C ASP A 35 4.08 7.03 22.27
N ALA A 36 3.32 7.89 21.58
CA ALA A 36 2.41 7.47 20.52
C ALA A 36 3.16 6.74 19.39
N LEU A 37 4.35 7.22 19.02
CA LEU A 37 5.21 6.55 18.03
C LEU A 37 5.71 5.20 18.53
N ALA A 38 6.17 5.11 19.79
CA ALA A 38 6.64 3.87 20.38
C ALA A 38 5.53 2.80 20.41
N ASP A 39 4.31 3.20 20.78
CA ASP A 39 3.15 2.33 20.77
C ASP A 39 2.75 1.90 19.35
N GLN A 40 2.80 2.82 18.39
CA GLN A 40 2.57 2.50 16.99
C GLN A 40 3.58 1.46 16.47
N ILE A 41 4.86 1.61 16.82
CA ILE A 41 5.91 0.63 16.47
C ILE A 41 5.62 -0.72 17.10
N ARG A 42 5.24 -0.75 18.39
CA ARG A 42 4.89 -1.99 19.11
C ARG A 42 3.69 -2.70 18.48
N VAL A 43 2.60 -1.98 18.23
CA VAL A 43 1.39 -2.51 17.59
C VAL A 43 1.71 -3.01 16.17
N SER A 44 2.49 -2.24 15.41
CA SER A 44 2.94 -2.65 14.08
C SER A 44 3.69 -3.98 14.14
N LYS A 45 4.69 -4.14 15.02
CA LYS A 45 5.44 -5.39 15.19
C LYS A 45 4.53 -6.58 15.52
N LEU A 46 3.56 -6.40 16.41
CA LEU A 46 2.59 -7.44 16.78
C LEU A 46 1.74 -7.88 15.59
N ARG A 47 1.18 -6.92 14.85
CA ARG A 47 0.34 -7.17 13.67
C ARG A 47 1.10 -7.90 12.55
N HIS A 48 2.37 -7.56 12.34
CA HIS A 48 3.24 -8.27 11.41
C HIS A 48 3.46 -9.72 11.83
N LYS A 49 3.78 -9.96 13.12
CA LYS A 49 3.96 -11.32 13.65
C LYS A 49 2.74 -12.20 13.42
N LEU A 50 1.53 -11.64 13.59
CA LEU A 50 0.28 -12.37 13.33
C LEU A 50 0.10 -12.73 11.85
N LEU A 51 0.44 -11.83 10.93
CA LEU A 51 0.38 -12.10 9.50
C LEU A 51 1.43 -13.12 9.06
N ASP A 52 2.64 -13.05 9.61
CA ASP A 52 3.70 -14.01 9.32
C ASP A 52 3.35 -15.42 9.82
N ALA A 53 2.66 -15.51 10.96
CA ALA A 53 2.15 -16.77 11.50
C ALA A 53 0.93 -17.31 10.72
N THR A 54 0.23 -16.47 9.96
CA THR A 54 -0.93 -16.87 9.16
C THR A 54 -0.46 -17.54 7.88
N LYS A 55 -1.02 -18.72 7.55
CA LYS A 55 -0.70 -19.37 6.29
C LYS A 55 -1.27 -18.54 5.13
N ARG A 56 -0.40 -18.05 4.24
CA ARG A 56 -0.79 -17.21 3.09
C ARG A 56 -1.95 -17.78 2.24
N LYS A 57 -2.04 -19.12 2.14
CA LYS A 57 -3.11 -19.82 1.39
C LYS A 57 -4.50 -19.71 2.04
N GLU A 58 -4.56 -19.36 3.32
CA GLU A 58 -5.81 -19.21 4.08
C GLU A 58 -6.33 -17.76 4.04
N ILE A 59 -5.52 -16.81 3.56
CA ILE A 59 -5.91 -15.41 3.42
C ILE A 59 -6.80 -15.25 2.17
N PRO A 60 -8.04 -14.74 2.30
CA PRO A 60 -8.92 -14.50 1.17
C PRO A 60 -8.26 -13.64 0.08
N TYR A 61 -8.54 -13.94 -1.18
CA TYR A 61 -8.03 -13.26 -2.40
C TYR A 61 -6.53 -13.40 -2.64
N LEU A 62 -5.71 -13.44 -1.59
CA LEU A 62 -4.26 -13.65 -1.67
C LEU A 62 -3.93 -14.99 -2.32
N LYS A 63 -4.64 -16.05 -1.95
CA LYS A 63 -4.43 -17.39 -2.52
C LYS A 63 -4.60 -17.38 -4.06
N ASP A 64 -5.62 -16.67 -4.55
CA ASP A 64 -5.94 -16.61 -5.98
C ASP A 64 -4.91 -15.73 -6.69
N PHE A 65 -4.47 -14.65 -6.05
CA PHE A 65 -3.41 -13.79 -6.59
C PHE A 65 -2.08 -14.55 -6.74
N ILE A 66 -1.68 -15.31 -5.73
CA ILE A 66 -0.45 -16.12 -5.78
C ILE A 66 -0.59 -17.24 -6.81
N ALA A 67 -1.78 -17.82 -6.96
CA ALA A 67 -2.03 -18.85 -7.97
C ALA A 67 -1.90 -18.30 -9.41
N LEU A 68 -2.42 -17.10 -9.67
CA LEU A 68 -2.27 -16.44 -10.97
C LEU A 68 -0.86 -15.92 -11.21
N TYR A 69 -0.20 -15.43 -10.16
CA TYR A 69 1.10 -14.76 -10.23
C TYR A 69 2.07 -15.32 -9.18
N PRO A 70 2.72 -16.46 -9.45
CA PRO A 70 3.58 -17.16 -8.49
C PRO A 70 4.78 -16.34 -8.01
N ASP A 71 5.30 -15.43 -8.84
CA ASP A 71 6.43 -14.55 -8.53
C ASP A 71 6.04 -13.30 -7.74
N SER A 72 4.81 -13.26 -7.23
CA SER A 72 4.30 -12.12 -6.50
C SER A 72 5.02 -11.87 -5.17
N VAL A 73 5.19 -10.59 -4.85
CA VAL A 73 5.82 -10.12 -3.62
C VAL A 73 4.74 -9.64 -2.66
N VAL A 74 4.67 -10.31 -1.50
CA VAL A 74 3.74 -9.96 -0.42
C VAL A 74 4.47 -9.09 0.60
N ARG A 75 3.88 -7.94 0.92
CA ARG A 75 4.34 -7.02 1.96
C ARG A 75 3.17 -6.56 2.82
N TYR A 76 3.46 -6.10 4.02
CA TYR A 76 2.46 -5.46 4.87
C TYR A 76 2.67 -3.95 4.85
N LEU A 77 1.58 -3.21 4.67
CA LEU A 77 1.55 -1.77 4.70
C LEU A 77 0.81 -1.32 5.96
N SER A 78 1.50 -0.54 6.79
CA SER A 78 0.91 0.17 7.91
C SER A 78 1.07 1.66 7.64
N PHE A 79 -0.04 2.35 7.36
CA PHE A 79 -0.03 3.81 7.23
C PHE A 79 -0.47 4.41 8.56
N ALA A 80 0.22 5.45 9.04
CA ALA A 80 -0.08 6.09 10.32
C ALA A 80 -1.50 6.70 10.39
N LYS A 81 -2.11 7.00 9.23
CA LYS A 81 -3.42 7.66 9.12
C LYS A 81 -4.47 6.85 8.35
N ALA A 82 -4.22 5.58 7.99
CA ALA A 82 -5.22 4.77 7.31
C ALA A 82 -6.00 3.92 8.31
N ASP A 83 -7.32 3.88 8.16
CA ASP A 83 -8.24 3.16 9.04
C ASP A 83 -7.90 1.67 9.19
N PHE A 84 -7.24 1.07 8.17
CA PHE A 84 -6.89 -0.34 8.20
C PHE A 84 -5.48 -0.59 7.68
N PRO A 85 -4.61 -1.25 8.47
CA PRO A 85 -3.42 -1.86 7.90
C PRO A 85 -3.81 -2.83 6.78
N SER A 86 -2.98 -2.92 5.75
CA SER A 86 -3.31 -3.70 4.55
C SER A 86 -2.16 -4.63 4.19
N LEU A 87 -2.52 -5.87 3.86
CA LEU A 87 -1.63 -6.73 3.10
C LEU A 87 -1.55 -6.19 1.67
N SER A 88 -0.36 -6.08 1.12
CA SER A 88 -0.11 -5.58 -0.22
C SER A 88 0.65 -6.64 -1.00
N VAL A 89 0.03 -7.19 -2.03
CA VAL A 89 0.65 -8.18 -2.92
C VAL A 89 0.89 -7.53 -4.27
N ASN A 90 2.09 -7.70 -4.80
CA ASN A 90 2.55 -7.01 -6.00
C ASN A 90 3.09 -8.04 -6.99
N THR A 91 2.85 -7.81 -8.27
CA THR A 91 3.53 -8.53 -9.35
C THR A 91 3.83 -7.57 -10.49
N THR A 92 4.64 -8.01 -11.43
CA THR A 92 4.90 -7.32 -12.69
C THR A 92 4.34 -8.11 -13.85
N LEU A 93 3.80 -7.44 -14.87
CA LEU A 93 3.25 -8.08 -16.06
C LEU A 93 3.95 -7.54 -17.30
N HIS A 94 4.36 -8.44 -18.20
CA HIS A 94 4.88 -8.15 -19.54
C HIS A 94 6.03 -7.12 -19.60
N ASP A 95 6.86 -7.05 -18.55
CA ASP A 95 7.97 -6.09 -18.46
C ASP A 95 7.57 -4.62 -18.72
N ARG A 96 6.34 -4.28 -18.35
CA ARG A 96 5.76 -2.95 -18.55
C ARG A 96 4.80 -2.53 -17.45
N TYR A 97 4.05 -3.46 -16.88
CA TYR A 97 3.00 -3.13 -15.92
C TYR A 97 3.34 -3.60 -14.51
N GLN A 98 2.81 -2.90 -13.52
CA GLN A 98 2.78 -3.33 -12.14
C GLN A 98 1.32 -3.51 -11.70
N LEU A 99 1.03 -4.68 -11.13
CA LEU A 99 -0.25 -4.97 -10.49
C LEU A 99 -0.04 -5.05 -8.99
N ASN A 100 -0.75 -4.21 -8.24
CA ASN A 100 -0.80 -4.27 -6.78
C ASN A 100 -2.22 -4.55 -6.31
N MET A 101 -2.41 -5.56 -5.47
CA MET A 101 -3.62 -5.74 -4.69
C MET A 101 -3.36 -5.38 -3.24
N ARG A 102 -4.28 -4.64 -2.63
CA ARG A 102 -4.32 -4.34 -1.20
C ARG A 102 -5.53 -5.02 -0.58
N ILE A 103 -5.29 -5.79 0.48
CA ILE A 103 -6.31 -6.50 1.25
C ILE A 103 -6.30 -5.89 2.66
N PRO A 104 -7.33 -5.14 3.06
CA PRO A 104 -7.44 -4.63 4.41
C PRO A 104 -7.45 -5.78 5.43
N VAL A 105 -6.71 -5.64 6.52
CA VAL A 105 -6.67 -6.62 7.61
C VAL A 105 -7.34 -6.03 8.84
N ARG A 106 -8.31 -6.74 9.38
CA ARG A 106 -9.01 -6.35 10.61
C ARG A 106 -8.40 -7.10 11.79
N TYR A 107 -8.11 -6.36 12.84
CA TYR A 107 -7.57 -6.89 14.09
C TYR A 107 -8.59 -6.72 15.21
N SER A 108 -8.44 -7.53 16.27
CA SER A 108 -9.09 -7.25 17.55
C SER A 108 -8.60 -5.92 18.13
N GLU A 109 -9.36 -5.32 19.04
CA GLU A 109 -8.99 -4.06 19.71
C GLU A 109 -7.61 -4.14 20.39
N ASP A 110 -7.30 -5.29 21.00
CA ASP A 110 -6.00 -5.55 21.63
C ASP A 110 -4.86 -5.86 20.64
N ASN A 111 -5.15 -5.89 19.33
CA ASN A 111 -4.24 -6.22 18.24
C ASN A 111 -3.60 -7.61 18.31
N LYS A 112 -4.12 -8.53 19.14
CA LYS A 112 -3.55 -9.87 19.33
C LYS A 112 -4.13 -10.93 18.39
N LYS A 113 -5.20 -10.61 17.65
CA LYS A 113 -5.84 -11.55 16.71
C LYS A 113 -6.23 -10.83 15.42
N ILE A 114 -6.16 -11.55 14.31
CA ILE A 114 -6.81 -11.14 13.06
C ILE A 114 -8.26 -11.58 13.16
N THR A 115 -9.19 -10.64 13.03
CA THR A 115 -10.64 -10.87 13.11
C THR A 115 -11.29 -10.99 11.73
N GLY A 116 -10.59 -10.59 10.67
CA GLY A 116 -11.03 -10.80 9.31
C GLY A 116 -10.25 -9.98 8.29
N TYR A 117 -10.75 -10.01 7.05
CA TYR A 117 -10.17 -9.29 5.92
C TYR A 117 -11.25 -8.46 5.22
N GLY A 118 -10.88 -7.30 4.72
CA GLY A 118 -11.73 -6.44 3.91
C GLY A 118 -11.76 -6.85 2.43
N GLU A 119 -12.52 -6.09 1.64
CA GLU A 119 -12.54 -6.26 0.19
C GLU A 119 -11.20 -5.83 -0.44
N PRO A 120 -10.72 -6.55 -1.48
CA PRO A 120 -9.47 -6.22 -2.14
C PRO A 120 -9.63 -4.98 -3.03
N LEU A 121 -8.62 -4.12 -3.01
CA LEU A 121 -8.46 -3.01 -3.94
C LEU A 121 -7.24 -3.29 -4.83
N CYS A 122 -7.46 -3.36 -6.13
CA CYS A 122 -6.42 -3.60 -7.12
C CYS A 122 -6.04 -2.29 -7.82
N TYR A 123 -4.76 -2.17 -8.12
CA TYR A 123 -4.12 -1.04 -8.77
C TYR A 123 -3.27 -1.60 -9.90
N LEU A 124 -3.61 -1.26 -11.14
CA LEU A 124 -2.82 -1.60 -12.32
C LEU A 124 -2.23 -0.31 -12.88
N SER A 125 -0.92 -0.26 -12.99
CA SER A 125 -0.19 0.89 -13.54
C SER A 125 0.77 0.45 -14.62
N GLU A 126 0.80 1.20 -15.71
CA GLU A 126 1.85 1.14 -16.71
C GLU A 126 3.08 1.93 -16.27
N ILE A 127 4.24 1.35 -16.52
CA ILE A 127 5.53 2.02 -16.46
C ILE A 127 5.91 2.32 -17.90
N SER A 128 6.15 3.59 -18.23
CA SER A 128 6.55 4.01 -19.58
C SER A 128 8.07 4.07 -19.74
N SER A 129 8.80 4.31 -18.65
CA SER A 129 10.26 4.34 -18.65
C SER A 129 10.84 3.97 -17.27
N VAL A 130 12.07 3.47 -17.28
CA VAL A 130 12.85 3.14 -16.09
C VAL A 130 14.20 3.84 -16.18
N THR A 131 14.49 4.68 -15.19
CA THR A 131 15.76 5.41 -15.09
C THR A 131 16.71 4.65 -14.17
N PRO A 132 17.82 4.09 -14.69
CA PRO A 132 18.86 3.49 -13.85
C PRO A 132 19.59 4.56 -13.03
N ARG A 133 20.09 4.17 -11.86
CA ARG A 133 21.05 4.95 -11.06
C ARG A 133 22.26 4.08 -10.73
N ASP A 134 23.44 4.71 -10.66
CA ASP A 134 24.66 4.08 -10.13
C ASP A 134 24.52 3.88 -8.62
N ASP A 135 24.81 2.67 -8.14
CA ASP A 135 24.76 2.35 -6.70
C ASP A 135 26.03 2.77 -5.93
N GLY A 136 27.02 3.36 -6.61
CA GLY A 136 28.29 3.80 -6.04
C GLY A 136 29.29 2.65 -5.79
N ALA A 137 28.90 1.41 -6.06
CA ALA A 137 29.72 0.21 -5.98
C ALA A 137 29.99 -0.42 -7.36
N GLY A 138 29.74 0.34 -8.44
CA GLY A 138 29.86 -0.11 -9.83
C GLY A 138 28.69 -0.98 -10.30
N GLY A 139 27.60 -1.03 -9.55
CA GLY A 139 26.35 -1.67 -9.95
C GLY A 139 25.30 -0.67 -10.44
N THR A 140 24.14 -1.20 -10.82
CA THR A 140 23.00 -0.41 -11.28
C THR A 140 21.76 -0.77 -10.47
N GLU A 141 21.07 0.26 -10.01
CA GLU A 141 19.84 0.17 -9.25
C GLU A 141 18.71 1.01 -9.88
N LEU A 142 17.51 0.84 -9.35
CA LEU A 142 16.36 1.62 -9.78
C LEU A 142 16.50 3.07 -9.28
N GLY A 143 16.73 4.00 -10.20
CA GLY A 143 16.72 5.45 -9.91
C GLY A 143 15.32 6.05 -9.91
N GLY A 144 14.44 5.58 -10.81
CA GLY A 144 13.05 6.02 -10.88
C GLY A 144 12.24 5.36 -11.99
N THR A 145 10.94 5.59 -11.98
CA THR A 145 10.00 5.14 -13.02
C THR A 145 9.09 6.28 -13.45
N SER A 146 8.71 6.33 -14.72
CA SER A 146 7.63 7.21 -15.20
C SER A 146 6.35 6.39 -15.44
N GLY A 147 5.20 7.00 -15.18
CA GLY A 147 3.89 6.40 -15.50
C GLY A 147 3.59 6.45 -16.99
N GLY A 148 2.91 5.42 -17.50
CA GLY A 148 2.29 5.43 -18.83
C GLY A 148 0.85 5.92 -18.81
N ASP A 149 0.12 5.64 -19.89
CA ASP A 149 -1.27 6.09 -20.07
C ASP A 149 -2.27 5.23 -19.27
N LEU A 150 -1.90 3.98 -18.96
CA LEU A 150 -2.76 3.10 -18.19
C LEU A 150 -2.52 3.25 -16.68
N TYR A 151 -3.52 3.81 -16.00
CA TYR A 151 -3.66 3.75 -14.55
C TYR A 151 -5.11 3.39 -14.18
N LYS A 152 -5.32 2.22 -13.57
CA LYS A 152 -6.66 1.69 -13.26
C LYS A 152 -6.74 1.16 -11.84
N HIS A 153 -7.91 1.38 -11.24
CA HIS A 153 -8.30 0.80 -9.97
C HIS A 153 -9.53 -0.07 -10.16
N PHE A 154 -9.58 -1.20 -9.48
CA PHE A 154 -10.74 -2.08 -9.52
C PHE A 154 -10.89 -2.88 -8.23
N GLY A 155 -12.14 -3.21 -7.89
CA GLY A 155 -12.50 -3.83 -6.62
C GLY A 155 -12.78 -5.34 -6.73
N LEU A 156 -13.49 -5.87 -5.73
CA LEU A 156 -13.78 -7.30 -5.59
C LEU A 156 -14.46 -7.93 -6.81
N GLN A 157 -15.46 -7.26 -7.41
CA GLN A 157 -16.22 -7.83 -8.52
C GLN A 157 -15.33 -8.05 -9.76
N ASP A 158 -14.51 -7.07 -10.10
CA ASP A 158 -13.58 -7.17 -11.24
C ASP A 158 -12.41 -8.11 -10.93
N TRP A 159 -11.94 -8.16 -9.68
CA TRP A 159 -10.98 -9.18 -9.28
C TRP A 159 -11.52 -10.60 -9.51
N LYS A 160 -12.78 -10.87 -9.14
CA LYS A 160 -13.41 -12.18 -9.39
C LYS A 160 -13.46 -12.51 -10.88
N LYS A 161 -13.89 -11.57 -11.72
CA LYS A 161 -13.87 -11.74 -13.19
C LYS A 161 -12.48 -12.07 -13.71
N LEU A 162 -11.45 -11.37 -13.21
CA LEU A 162 -10.07 -11.62 -13.59
C LEU A 162 -9.58 -13.01 -13.17
N VAL A 163 -9.97 -13.49 -11.99
CA VAL A 163 -9.66 -14.85 -11.52
C VAL A 163 -10.35 -15.91 -12.38
N GLU A 164 -11.64 -15.72 -12.68
CA GLU A 164 -12.41 -16.60 -13.57
C GLU A 164 -11.79 -16.65 -14.97
N ALA A 165 -11.32 -15.50 -15.46
CA ALA A 165 -10.61 -15.35 -16.73
C ALA A 165 -9.12 -15.74 -16.66
N LYS A 166 -8.65 -16.36 -15.55
CA LYS A 166 -7.27 -16.83 -15.35
C LYS A 166 -6.21 -15.75 -15.58
N GLY A 167 -6.49 -14.51 -15.18
CA GLY A 167 -5.58 -13.38 -15.34
C GLY A 167 -5.67 -12.66 -16.69
N ASP A 168 -6.64 -13.01 -17.55
CA ASP A 168 -6.87 -12.27 -18.80
C ASP A 168 -7.55 -10.92 -18.54
N PHE A 169 -6.79 -9.85 -18.67
CA PHE A 169 -7.24 -8.47 -18.46
C PHE A 169 -8.25 -7.97 -19.51
N THR A 170 -8.39 -8.67 -20.64
CA THR A 170 -9.42 -8.32 -21.63
C THR A 170 -10.84 -8.54 -21.09
N SER A 171 -11.01 -9.42 -20.08
CA SER A 171 -12.26 -9.58 -19.32
C SER A 171 -12.72 -8.31 -18.59
N LEU A 172 -11.78 -7.39 -18.34
CA LEU A 172 -12.03 -6.07 -17.77
C LEU A 172 -12.03 -4.95 -18.82
N GLY A 173 -11.99 -5.31 -20.11
CA GLY A 173 -11.86 -4.36 -21.21
C GLY A 173 -10.46 -3.74 -21.34
N LEU A 174 -9.44 -4.30 -20.69
CA LEU A 174 -8.08 -3.78 -20.67
C LEU A 174 -7.20 -4.57 -21.63
N LYS A 175 -6.63 -3.90 -22.63
CA LYS A 175 -5.68 -4.48 -23.58
C LYS A 175 -4.27 -4.08 -23.17
N LEU A 176 -3.51 -5.03 -22.62
CA LEU A 176 -2.13 -4.80 -22.21
C LEU A 176 -1.18 -4.96 -23.41
N GLU A 177 -0.19 -4.09 -23.50
CA GLU A 177 0.88 -4.19 -24.50
C GLU A 177 1.88 -5.28 -24.07
N VAL A 178 1.76 -6.47 -24.65
CA VAL A 178 2.59 -7.63 -24.28
C VAL A 178 3.94 -7.69 -25.00
N ASN A 179 4.05 -7.03 -26.16
CA ASN A 179 5.22 -7.14 -27.08
C ASN A 179 6.11 -5.88 -27.08
N LYS A 180 5.93 -4.99 -26.10
CA LYS A 180 6.69 -3.74 -25.99
C LYS A 180 7.28 -3.62 -24.59
N PRO A 181 8.23 -4.47 -24.18
CA PRO A 181 8.85 -4.35 -22.87
C PRO A 181 9.55 -3.00 -22.71
N VAL A 182 9.62 -2.49 -21.48
CA VAL A 182 10.33 -1.24 -21.16
C VAL A 182 11.80 -1.56 -20.92
N PRO A 183 12.75 -0.81 -21.51
CA PRO A 183 14.17 -0.97 -21.21
C PRO A 183 14.44 -0.85 -19.69
N ASN A 184 15.39 -1.62 -19.18
CA ASN A 184 15.78 -1.66 -17.76
C ASN A 184 14.69 -2.13 -16.77
N PHE A 185 13.60 -2.73 -17.24
CA PHE A 185 12.52 -3.17 -16.35
C PHE A 185 12.93 -4.26 -15.35
N ASN A 186 14.01 -4.99 -15.62
CA ASN A 186 14.62 -5.90 -14.66
C ASN A 186 15.01 -5.19 -13.34
N LEU A 187 15.33 -3.90 -13.35
CA LEU A 187 15.59 -3.11 -12.15
C LEU A 187 14.33 -2.96 -11.28
N VAL A 188 13.16 -2.81 -11.89
CA VAL A 188 11.86 -2.78 -11.20
C VAL A 188 11.59 -4.13 -10.54
N LYS A 189 11.81 -5.24 -11.28
CA LYS A 189 11.69 -6.60 -10.73
C LYS A 189 12.63 -6.82 -9.54
N LYS A 190 13.90 -6.44 -9.67
CA LYS A 190 14.93 -6.53 -8.61
C LYS A 190 14.51 -5.73 -7.38
N TYR A 191 14.07 -4.47 -7.58
CA TYR A 191 13.59 -3.61 -6.51
C TYR A 191 12.36 -4.22 -5.81
N LEU A 192 11.38 -4.68 -6.58
CA LEU A 192 10.19 -5.31 -6.01
C LEU A 192 10.57 -6.54 -5.18
N LYS A 193 11.49 -7.36 -5.66
CA LYS A 193 11.99 -8.52 -4.93
C LYS A 193 12.77 -8.14 -3.67
N SER A 194 13.52 -7.03 -3.66
CA SER A 194 14.19 -6.55 -2.45
C SER A 194 13.22 -6.05 -1.39
N LEU A 195 12.00 -5.65 -1.78
CA LEU A 195 10.92 -5.33 -0.86
C LEU A 195 10.25 -6.57 -0.27
N GLU A 196 10.51 -7.76 -0.82
CA GLU A 196 10.08 -8.99 -0.18
C GLU A 196 10.81 -9.11 1.15
N ARG A 197 10.05 -8.98 2.24
CA ARG A 197 10.61 -9.26 3.55
C ARG A 197 11.05 -10.73 3.56
N LYS A 198 12.36 -10.95 3.60
CA LYS A 198 12.91 -12.18 4.15
C LYS A 198 12.50 -12.16 5.62
N ILE A 199 11.51 -12.97 5.99
CA ILE A 199 11.22 -13.26 7.40
C ILE A 199 12.57 -13.71 7.97
N PRO A 200 13.18 -12.99 8.92
CA PRO A 200 14.31 -13.56 9.63
C PRO A 200 13.80 -14.88 10.18
N LYS A 201 14.42 -16.01 9.82
CA LYS A 201 14.35 -17.20 10.69
C LYS A 201 14.64 -16.64 12.07
N GLN A 202 13.69 -16.76 13.01
CA GLN A 202 13.76 -16.14 14.32
C GLN A 202 15.21 -16.24 14.80
N ALA A 203 15.86 -15.09 15.02
CA ALA A 203 17.02 -15.11 15.88
C ALA A 203 16.52 -15.68 17.20
N ASP A 204 17.16 -16.75 17.66
CA ASP A 204 16.86 -17.34 18.96
C ASP A 204 16.80 -16.20 19.99
N PRO A 205 15.72 -16.09 20.78
CA PRO A 205 15.58 -15.03 21.78
C PRO A 205 16.55 -15.17 22.97
N GLU A 206 17.58 -16.02 22.87
CA GLU A 206 18.53 -16.33 23.94
C GLU A 206 19.93 -15.73 23.75
N GLN A 207 20.13 -14.74 22.87
CA GLN A 207 21.39 -14.01 22.88
C GLN A 207 21.30 -12.78 23.81
N PRO A 208 21.75 -12.86 25.08
CA PRO A 208 21.83 -11.69 25.94
C PRO A 208 22.76 -10.66 25.28
N ALA A 209 22.36 -9.40 25.34
CA ALA A 209 23.16 -8.27 24.90
C ALA A 209 24.55 -8.36 25.54
N THR A 210 25.57 -8.62 24.71
CA THR A 210 26.96 -8.53 25.14
C THR A 210 27.23 -7.07 25.49
N PRO A 211 27.68 -6.75 26.72
CA PRO A 211 28.04 -5.38 27.07
C PRO A 211 29.18 -4.89 26.14
N PRO A 212 29.21 -3.60 25.79
CA PRO A 212 30.30 -3.06 24.99
C PRO A 212 31.62 -3.25 25.74
N GLU A 213 32.60 -3.88 25.08
CA GLU A 213 33.98 -3.95 25.55
C GLU A 213 34.52 -2.53 25.74
N SER A 214 34.76 -2.17 27.00
CA SER A 214 35.53 -1.00 27.37
C SER A 214 36.94 -1.15 26.82
N LYS A 215 37.27 -0.43 25.75
CA LYS A 215 38.65 -0.25 25.32
C LYS A 215 39.39 0.51 26.40
N SER A 216 40.18 -0.22 27.19
CA SER A 216 41.22 0.35 28.03
C SER A 216 42.32 0.87 27.12
N ASN A 217 42.48 2.19 27.05
CA ASN A 217 43.67 2.80 26.44
C ASN A 217 44.89 2.47 27.32
N GLN A 218 45.91 1.89 26.71
CA GLN A 218 47.32 2.04 27.10
C GLN A 218 48.05 2.76 25.97
#